data_AF-A0A967K9L7-F1
#
_entry.id   AF-A0A967K9L7-F1
#
_cell.length_a   1.000
_cell.length_b   1.000
_cell.length_c   1.000
_cell.angle_alpha   90.00
_cell.angle_beta   90.00
_cell.angle_gamma   90.00
#
_symmetry.space_group_name_H-M   'P 1'
#
loop_
_entity.id
_entity.type
_entity.pdbx_description
1 polymer ?
#
loop_
_entity_poly.entity_id
_entity_poly.type
_entity_poly.pdbx_seq_one_letter_code
_entity_poly.pdbx_strand_id
1 'polypeptide(L)'
;MPAVDESSIAFNLVDGLIRVLVFLLYIVLIGMWGEMRRIFAYHGAEHKVIHAYEHEQALDIQGAKEFSPLHPRCGTSFLMI
;
A
#
# COMPACT_ATOMS: atom_id res chain seq x y z
N MET A 1 6.13 -4.49 35.54
CA MET A 1 5.60 -3.21 35.05
C MET A 1 6.24 -2.10 35.85
N PRO A 2 6.51 -0.91 35.30
CA PRO A 2 7.16 -0.61 34.03
C PRO A 2 8.41 0.26 34.29
N ALA A 3 9.56 -0.10 33.72
CA ALA A 3 10.65 0.86 33.55
C ALA A 3 10.41 1.57 32.22
N VAL A 4 9.48 2.53 32.21
CA VAL A 4 9.51 3.58 31.19
C VAL A 4 10.60 4.52 31.66
N ASP A 5 11.84 4.16 31.32
CA ASP A 5 12.96 5.08 31.43
C ASP A 5 12.66 6.25 30.47
N GLU A 6 12.87 7.49 30.90
CA GLU A 6 12.63 8.68 30.06
C GLU A 6 13.43 8.62 28.74
N SER A 7 14.57 7.90 28.74
CA SER A 7 15.35 7.61 27.52
C SER A 7 14.66 6.60 26.59
N SER A 8 13.76 5.76 27.11
CA SER A 8 13.07 4.71 26.37
C SER A 8 12.02 5.28 25.41
N ILE A 9 11.28 6.34 25.79
CA ILE A 9 10.28 6.93 24.88
C ILE A 9 10.97 7.56 23.66
N ALA A 10 12.00 8.38 23.89
CA ALA A 10 12.75 9.02 22.81
C ALA A 10 13.45 7.98 21.92
N PHE A 11 14.05 6.95 22.52
CA PHE A 11 14.66 5.84 21.80
C PHE A 11 13.64 5.07 20.95
N ASN A 12 12.50 4.68 21.53
CA ASN A 12 11.45 3.96 20.82
C ASN A 12 10.84 4.80 19.69
N LEU A 13 10.71 6.12 19.88
CA LEU A 13 10.21 7.02 18.85
C LEU A 13 11.19 7.09 17.66
N VAL A 14 12.49 7.20 17.93
CA VAL A 14 13.52 7.22 16.89
C VAL A 14 13.62 5.86 16.19
N ASP A 15 13.61 4.73 16.92
CA ASP A 15 13.62 3.39 16.31
C ASP A 15 12.40 3.17 15.42
N GLY A 16 11.21 3.54 15.90
CA GLY A 16 9.97 3.46 15.15
C GLY A 16 10.02 4.31 13.88
N LEU A 17 10.52 5.54 13.98
CA LEU A 17 10.67 6.44 12.83
C LEU A 17 11.63 5.87 11.79
N ILE A 18 12.81 5.39 12.21
CA ILE A 18 13.80 4.77 11.31
C ILE A 18 13.18 3.58 10.59
N ARG A 19 12.43 2.72 11.30
CA ARG A 19 11.80 1.53 10.71
C ARG A 19 10.77 1.90 9.64
N VAL A 20 9.92 2.90 9.90
CA VAL A 20 8.94 3.40 8.91
C VAL A 20 9.68 4.01 7.71
N LEU A 21 10.71 4.82 7.94
CA LEU A 21 11.50 5.43 6.86
C LEU A 21 12.16 4.37 5.98
N VAL A 22 12.81 3.37 6.57
CA VAL A 22 13.44 2.26 5.83
C VAL A 22 12.40 1.47 5.05
N PHE A 23 11.24 1.20 5.65
CA PHE A 23 10.14 0.50 4.98
C PHE A 23 9.62 1.28 3.77
N LEU A 24 9.32 2.57 3.93
CA LEU A 24 8.86 3.43 2.83
C LEU A 24 9.91 3.56 1.73
N LEU A 25 11.18 3.77 2.11
CA LEU A 25 12.29 3.85 1.17
C LEU A 25 12.43 2.57 0.36
N TYR A 26 12.32 1.40 1.01
CA TYR A 26 12.35 0.11 0.33
C TYR A 26 11.24 0.00 -0.74
N ILE A 27 9.99 0.31 -0.38
CA ILE A 27 8.85 0.26 -1.32
C ILE A 27 9.07 1.18 -2.53
N VAL A 28 9.57 2.40 -2.30
CA VAL A 28 9.87 3.35 -3.38
C VAL A 28 10.97 2.81 -4.29
N LEU A 29 12.08 2.32 -3.73
CA LEU A 29 13.22 1.83 -4.51
C LEU A 29 12.84 0.60 -5.36
N ILE A 30 12.12 -0.37 -4.79
CA ILE A 30 11.67 -1.52 -5.58
C ILE A 30 10.68 -1.11 -6.67
N GLY A 31 9.80 -0.13 -6.40
CA GLY A 31 8.82 0.36 -7.37
C GLY A 31 9.42 1.08 -8.58
N MET A 32 10.65 1.58 -8.46
CA MET A 32 11.41 2.15 -9.57
C MET A 32 11.98 1.07 -10.51
N TRP A 33 12.06 -0.19 -10.06
CA TRP A 33 12.48 -1.30 -10.91
C TRP A 33 11.36 -1.63 -11.90
N GLY A 34 11.66 -1.61 -13.21
CA GLY A 34 10.70 -1.83 -14.29
C GLY A 34 9.80 -3.07 -14.13
N GLU A 35 10.33 -4.20 -13.65
CA GLU A 35 9.53 -5.42 -13.43
C GLU A 35 8.53 -5.25 -12.29
N MET A 36 8.95 -4.66 -11.17
CA MET A 36 8.05 -4.37 -10.05
C MET A 36 6.98 -3.36 -10.45
N ARG A 37 7.34 -2.34 -11.22
CA ARG A 37 6.37 -1.37 -11.77
C ARG A 37 5.29 -2.06 -12.60
N ARG A 38 5.68 -3.07 -13.40
CA ARG A 38 4.74 -3.87 -14.19
C ARG A 38 3.82 -4.71 -13.29
N ILE A 39 4.36 -5.35 -12.25
CA ILE A 39 3.56 -6.11 -11.29
C ILE A 39 2.54 -5.19 -10.59
N PHE A 40 2.95 -4.00 -10.15
CA PHE A 40 2.04 -3.03 -9.55
C PHE A 40 0.96 -2.54 -10.52
N ALA A 41 1.26 -2.40 -11.81
CA ALA A 41 0.26 -2.09 -12.81
C ALA A 41 -0.78 -3.21 -12.97
N TYR A 42 -0.35 -4.48 -12.99
CA TYR A 42 -1.27 -5.62 -13.06
C TYR A 42 -2.13 -5.75 -11.81
N HIS A 43 -1.55 -5.58 -10.63
CA HIS A 43 -2.30 -5.59 -9.38
C HIS A 43 -3.31 -4.43 -9.30
N GLY A 44 -2.93 -3.23 -9.77
CA GLY A 44 -3.87 -2.12 -9.89
C GLY A 44 -5.02 -2.39 -10.88
N ALA A 45 -4.75 -3.14 -11.96
CA ALA A 45 -5.78 -3.57 -12.90
C ALA A 45 -6.73 -4.62 -12.28
N GLU A 46 -6.22 -5.54 -11.47
CA GLU A 46 -7.02 -6.49 -10.70
C GLU A 46 -8.03 -5.76 -9.81
N HIS A 47 -7.59 -4.76 -9.06
CA HIS A 47 -8.48 -3.98 -8.21
C HIS A 47 -9.56 -3.22 -8.97
N LYS A 48 -9.23 -2.70 -10.15
CA LYS A 48 -10.20 -2.04 -11.03
C LYS A 48 -11.28 -3.00 -11.52
N VAL A 49 -10.90 -4.22 -11.89
CA VAL A 49 -11.84 -5.27 -12.31
C VAL A 49 -12.72 -5.71 -11.15
N ILE A 50 -12.12 -5.88 -9.96
CA ILE A 50 -12.85 -6.21 -8.74
C ILE A 50 -13.87 -5.11 -8.40
N HIS A 51 -13.49 -3.84 -8.44
CA HIS A 51 -14.42 -2.73 -8.23
C HIS A 51 -15.57 -2.76 -9.24
N ALA A 52 -15.29 -2.97 -10.52
CA ALA A 52 -16.32 -3.08 -11.55
C ALA A 52 -17.29 -4.24 -11.26
N TYR A 53 -16.76 -5.38 -10.82
CA TYR A 53 -17.57 -6.53 -10.39
C TYR A 53 -18.46 -6.19 -9.19
N GLU A 54 -17.91 -5.54 -8.15
CA GLU A 54 -18.65 -5.15 -6.94
C GLU A 54 -19.73 -4.09 -7.19
N HIS A 55 -19.56 -3.27 -8.22
CA HIS A 55 -20.54 -2.27 -8.66
C HIS A 55 -21.47 -2.78 -9.77
N GLU A 56 -21.47 -4.09 -10.02
CA GLU A 56 -22.30 -4.75 -11.05
C GLU A 56 -22.15 -4.14 -12.45
N GLN A 57 -20.99 -3.56 -12.75
CA GLN A 57 -20.66 -3.01 -14.06
C GLN A 57 -20.18 -4.09 -15.03
N ALA A 58 -20.14 -3.73 -16.32
CA ALA A 58 -19.60 -4.59 -17.36
C ALA A 58 -18.14 -4.96 -17.05
N LEU A 59 -17.82 -6.25 -17.09
CA LEU A 59 -16.46 -6.77 -16.94
C LEU A 59 -15.68 -6.66 -18.25
N ASP A 60 -15.63 -5.44 -18.78
CA ASP A 60 -14.85 -5.09 -19.95
C ASP A 60 -13.85 -3.97 -19.63
N ILE A 61 -13.08 -3.57 -20.64
CA ILE A 61 -12.06 -2.53 -20.48
C ILE A 61 -12.68 -1.19 -20.10
N GLN A 62 -13.91 -0.89 -20.55
CA GLN A 62 -14.56 0.39 -20.27
C GLN A 62 -15.04 0.43 -18.83
N GLY A 63 -15.78 -0.59 -18.38
CA GLY A 63 -16.27 -0.69 -17.01
C GLY A 63 -15.14 -0.69 -15.98
N ALA A 64 -14.06 -1.43 -16.20
CA ALA A 64 -12.93 -1.46 -15.27
C ALA A 64 -12.12 -0.14 -15.22
N LYS A 65 -12.02 0.60 -16.34
CA LYS A 65 -11.20 1.82 -16.40
C LYS A 65 -11.71 2.94 -15.50
N GLU A 66 -13.03 3.01 -15.29
CA GLU A 66 -13.70 4.02 -14.48
C GLU A 66 -13.34 3.94 -12.98
N PHE A 67 -12.85 2.78 -12.52
CA PHE A 67 -12.56 2.57 -11.10
C PHE A 67 -11.11 2.91 -10.72
N SER A 68 -10.90 3.22 -9.44
CA SER A 68 -9.57 3.46 -8.88
C SER A 68 -8.83 2.13 -8.65
N PRO A 69 -7.49 2.08 -8.78
CA PRO A 69 -6.71 0.92 -8.34
C PRO A 69 -6.61 0.81 -6.80
N LEU A 70 -7.08 1.81 -6.06
CA LEU A 70 -7.10 1.78 -4.58
C LEU A 70 -8.33 0.99 -4.13
N HIS A 71 -8.12 -0.14 -3.45
CA HIS A 71 -9.19 -1.02 -3.00
C HIS A 71 -9.03 -1.31 -1.50
N PRO A 72 -10.07 -1.17 -0.66
CA PRO A 72 -9.97 -1.31 0.81
C PRO A 72 -9.45 -2.68 1.26
N ARG A 73 -9.79 -3.75 0.52
CA ARG A 73 -9.24 -5.10 0.73
C ARG A 73 -7.76 -5.31 0.36
N CYS A 74 -7.08 -4.33 -0.23
CA CYS A 74 -5.65 -4.46 -0.51
C CYS A 74 -4.85 -4.42 0.81
N GLY A 75 -3.81 -5.26 0.93
CA GLY A 75 -2.89 -5.22 2.06
C GLY A 75 -2.16 -3.88 2.23
N THR A 76 -2.13 -3.03 1.19
CA THR A 76 -1.58 -1.66 1.27
C THR A 76 -2.55 -0.63 1.84
N SER A 77 -3.83 -0.97 2.04
CA SER A 77 -4.80 -0.10 2.72
C SER A 77 -4.35 0.25 4.14
N PHE A 78 -3.57 -0.60 4.80
CA PHE A 78 -2.96 -0.31 6.10
C PHE A 78 -2.06 0.95 6.09
N LEU A 79 -1.53 1.35 4.93
CA LEU A 79 -0.75 2.59 4.79
C LEU A 79 -1.63 3.83 4.55
N MET A 80 -2.91 3.65 4.24
CA MET A 80 -3.84 4.73 3.84
C MET A 80 -5.05 4.91 4.79
N ILE A 81 -5.17 4.06 5.82
CA ILE A 81 -6.20 4.14 6.88
C ILE A 81 -5.59 4.83 8.11
#